data_AF-X1UUI8-F1
#
_entry.id   AF-X1UUI8-F1
#
_cell.length_a   1.000
_cell.length_b   1.000
_cell.length_c   1.000
_cell.angle_alpha   90.00
_cell.angle_beta   90.00
_cell.angle_gamma   90.00
#
_symmetry.space_group_name_H-M   'P 1'
#
loop_
_entity.id
_entity.type
_entity.pdbx_description
1 polymer ?
#
loop_
_entity_poly.entity_id
_entity_poly.type
_entity_poly.pdbx_seq_one_letter_code
_entity_poly.pdbx_strand_id
1 'polypeptide(L)'
;QGTGIVAGPTAWTSGDPINYNIPDGFSVGSYIYTVNFTDLGGLYTTENVVFTVEDTTNPVIALSPNNFTIEYGYMGQNISWIATDANPDIYTVELVGTGIVAGPTTWTSGNLITYNIPLAPEVVSSYTGVPGLVGFEMSITAKPELPSAT
;
A
#
# COMPACT_ATOMS: atom_id res chain seq x y z
N GLN A 1 -0.83 -14.94 -19.32
CA GLN A 1 -1.85 -16.00 -19.53
C GLN A 1 -1.37 -16.85 -20.70
N GLY A 2 -0.92 -18.07 -20.44
CA GLY A 2 -0.54 -19.01 -21.51
C GLY A 2 -1.80 -19.71 -21.99
N THR A 3 -2.21 -19.47 -23.23
CA THR A 3 -3.36 -20.13 -23.84
C THR A 3 -2.86 -21.22 -24.77
N GLY A 4 -2.84 -22.47 -24.32
CA GLY A 4 -2.46 -23.61 -25.16
C GLY A 4 -2.16 -24.89 -24.39
N ILE A 5 -1.98 -25.98 -25.14
CA ILE A 5 -1.47 -27.25 -24.62
C ILE A 5 0.00 -27.03 -24.25
N VAL A 6 0.32 -27.16 -22.97
CA VAL A 6 1.69 -26.97 -22.45
C VAL A 6 2.52 -28.27 -22.44
N ALA A 7 1.87 -29.42 -22.63
CA ALA A 7 2.52 -30.72 -22.79
C ALA A 7 1.59 -31.74 -23.48
N GLY A 8 2.18 -32.68 -24.22
CA GLY A 8 1.48 -33.81 -24.84
C GLY A 8 1.03 -33.57 -26.30
N PRO A 9 0.40 -34.59 -26.92
CA PRO A 9 -0.07 -35.83 -26.31
C PRO A 9 1.08 -36.78 -25.90
N THR A 10 0.93 -37.42 -24.73
CA THR A 10 1.90 -38.37 -24.18
C THR A 10 1.15 -39.67 -23.88
N ALA A 11 1.73 -40.82 -24.25
CA ALA A 11 1.17 -42.11 -23.87
C ALA A 11 1.19 -42.27 -22.35
N TRP A 12 0.10 -42.79 -21.78
CA TRP A 12 -0.05 -43.02 -20.35
C TRP A 12 -0.42 -44.49 -20.10
N THR A 13 0.08 -45.04 -18.99
CA THR A 13 -0.24 -46.41 -18.56
C THR A 13 -1.24 -46.35 -17.42
N SER A 14 -2.28 -47.18 -17.48
CA SER A 14 -3.29 -47.25 -16.41
C SER A 14 -2.65 -47.64 -15.08
N GLY A 15 -2.90 -46.86 -14.03
CA GLY A 15 -2.36 -47.06 -12.69
C GLY A 15 -0.99 -46.43 -12.43
N ASP A 16 -0.30 -45.97 -13.47
CA ASP A 16 0.99 -45.28 -13.32
C ASP A 16 0.78 -43.75 -13.21
N PRO A 17 1.56 -43.06 -12.36
CA PRO A 17 1.51 -41.61 -12.28
C PRO A 17 2.11 -40.96 -13.53
N ILE A 18 1.50 -39.86 -13.98
CA ILE A 18 2.12 -38.93 -14.91
C ILE A 18 2.69 -37.75 -14.15
N ASN A 19 3.84 -37.24 -14.60
CA ASN A 19 4.50 -36.08 -13.98
C ASN A 19 4.65 -34.97 -15.02
N TYR A 20 4.35 -33.74 -14.61
CA TYR A 20 4.61 -32.53 -15.39
C TYR A 20 5.44 -31.57 -14.55
N ASN A 21 6.61 -31.19 -15.06
CA ASN A 21 7.48 -30.22 -14.39
C ASN A 21 7.02 -28.81 -14.77
N ILE A 22 6.59 -28.04 -13.77
CA ILE A 22 6.22 -26.64 -13.96
C ILE A 22 7.51 -25.85 -14.23
N PRO A 23 7.58 -25.07 -15.34
CA PRO A 23 8.77 -24.27 -15.64
C PRO A 23 8.94 -23.10 -14.64
N ASP A 24 10.15 -22.56 -14.54
CA ASP A 24 10.41 -21.38 -13.72
C ASP A 24 9.92 -20.08 -14.40
N GLY A 25 9.90 -18.98 -13.64
CA GLY A 25 9.70 -17.62 -14.18
C GLY A 25 8.24 -17.13 -14.22
N PHE A 26 7.34 -17.79 -13.48
CA PHE A 26 5.98 -17.30 -13.29
C PHE A 26 5.97 -16.02 -12.43
N SER A 27 5.13 -15.06 -12.80
CA SER A 27 4.83 -13.89 -11.97
C SER A 27 3.89 -14.28 -10.82
N VAL A 28 3.76 -13.42 -9.82
CA VAL A 28 2.77 -13.58 -8.75
C VAL A 28 1.37 -13.68 -9.36
N GLY A 29 0.60 -14.66 -8.92
CA GLY A 29 -0.74 -14.94 -9.45
C GLY A 29 -1.16 -16.40 -9.33
N SER A 30 -2.36 -16.69 -9.86
CA SER A 30 -2.92 -18.03 -9.89
C SER A 30 -3.02 -18.55 -11.33
N TYR A 31 -2.65 -19.81 -11.51
CA TYR A 31 -2.56 -20.51 -12.78
C TYR A 31 -3.34 -21.81 -12.69
N ILE A 32 -4.16 -22.09 -13.70
CA ILE A 32 -4.96 -23.31 -13.76
C ILE A 32 -4.35 -24.22 -14.83
N TYR A 33 -4.00 -25.43 -14.43
CA TYR A 33 -3.61 -26.51 -15.33
C TYR A 33 -4.78 -27.46 -15.50
N THR A 34 -5.13 -27.75 -16.75
CA THR A 34 -6.12 -28.78 -17.09
C THR A 34 -5.39 -29.98 -17.68
N VAL A 35 -5.57 -31.15 -17.08
CA VAL A 35 -5.11 -32.42 -17.64
C VAL A 35 -6.29 -33.12 -18.31
N ASN A 36 -6.05 -33.76 -19.46
CA ASN A 36 -7.03 -34.55 -20.19
C ASN A 36 -6.46 -35.94 -20.47
N PHE A 37 -7.13 -36.98 -19.96
CA PHE A 37 -6.82 -38.37 -20.28
C PHE A 37 -7.81 -38.88 -21.30
N THR A 38 -7.33 -39.47 -22.39
CA THR A 38 -8.17 -40.09 -23.42
C THR A 38 -7.76 -41.55 -23.59
N ASP A 39 -8.73 -42.45 -23.64
CA ASP A 39 -8.53 -43.89 -23.87
C ASP A 39 -8.56 -44.26 -25.36
N LEU A 40 -8.35 -45.55 -25.67
CA LEU A 40 -8.36 -46.05 -27.05
C LEU A 40 -9.74 -45.92 -27.74
N GLY A 41 -10.82 -45.90 -26.97
CA GLY A 41 -12.18 -45.68 -27.45
C GLY A 41 -12.50 -44.20 -27.73
N GLY A 42 -11.55 -43.29 -27.46
CA GLY A 42 -11.75 -41.84 -27.58
C GLY A 42 -12.57 -41.25 -26.43
N LEU A 43 -12.84 -42.02 -25.38
CA LEU A 43 -13.48 -41.51 -24.17
C LEU A 43 -12.44 -40.76 -23.33
N TYR A 44 -12.86 -39.67 -22.69
CA TYR A 44 -11.93 -38.83 -21.96
C TYR A 44 -12.47 -38.33 -20.62
N THR A 45 -11.54 -37.98 -19.74
CA THR A 45 -11.82 -37.29 -18.48
C THR A 45 -10.82 -36.16 -18.28
N THR A 46 -11.25 -35.10 -17.60
CA THR A 46 -10.44 -33.91 -17.36
C THR A 46 -10.41 -33.56 -15.89
N GLU A 47 -9.27 -33.06 -15.41
CA GLU A 47 -9.11 -32.57 -14.05
C GLU A 47 -8.36 -31.21 -14.07
N ASN A 48 -8.68 -30.35 -13.11
CA ASN A 48 -8.05 -29.04 -12.96
C ASN A 48 -7.19 -28.99 -11.69
N VAL A 49 -6.00 -28.41 -11.81
CA VAL A 49 -5.09 -28.14 -10.68
C VAL A 49 -4.80 -26.65 -10.64
N VAL A 50 -4.89 -26.05 -9.46
CA VAL A 50 -4.55 -24.63 -9.23
C VAL A 50 -3.12 -24.56 -8.69
N PHE A 51 -2.27 -23.81 -9.38
CA PHE A 51 -0.91 -23.45 -8.97
C PHE A 51 -0.89 -21.96 -8.66
N THR A 52 -0.40 -21.58 -7.47
CA THR A 52 -0.34 -20.19 -7.03
C THR A 52 1.10 -19.80 -6.75
N VAL A 53 1.51 -18.65 -7.30
CA VAL A 53 2.76 -17.96 -6.97
C VAL A 53 2.40 -16.78 -6.09
N GLU A 54 2.97 -16.73 -4.90
CA GLU A 54 2.69 -15.69 -3.90
C GLU A 54 3.90 -14.78 -3.69
N ASP A 55 3.65 -13.51 -3.44
CA ASP A 55 4.67 -12.64 -2.87
C ASP A 55 4.75 -12.85 -1.37
N THR A 56 5.94 -13.15 -0.87
CA THR A 56 6.25 -13.37 0.55
C THR A 56 7.32 -12.41 1.06
N THR A 57 7.80 -11.51 0.20
CA THR A 57 8.82 -10.53 0.57
C THR A 57 8.13 -9.24 0.97
N ASN A 58 8.56 -8.65 2.09
CA ASN A 58 8.00 -7.39 2.55
C ASN A 58 8.62 -6.19 1.81
N PRO A 59 7.87 -5.09 1.65
CA PRO A 59 8.45 -3.82 1.21
C PRO A 59 9.55 -3.33 2.15
N VAL A 60 10.57 -2.69 1.59
CA VAL A 60 11.68 -2.10 2.35
C VAL A 60 11.66 -0.59 2.20
N ILE A 61 11.73 0.14 3.32
CA ILE A 61 11.93 1.59 3.29
C ILE A 61 13.40 1.88 2.99
N ALA A 62 13.68 2.44 1.83
CA ALA A 62 15.03 2.82 1.38
C ALA A 62 15.40 4.24 1.83
N LEU A 63 14.43 5.14 1.94
CA LEU A 63 14.59 6.49 2.45
C LEU A 63 13.39 6.89 3.30
N SER A 64 13.67 7.40 4.50
CA SER A 64 12.68 7.95 5.41
C SER A 64 12.98 9.43 5.72
N PRO A 65 11.97 10.25 6.01
CA PRO A 65 12.18 11.63 6.44
C PRO A 65 12.82 11.65 7.83
N ASN A 66 13.57 12.72 8.12
CA ASN A 66 14.05 12.99 9.47
C ASN A 66 12.91 13.58 10.32
N ASN A 67 13.03 13.45 11.64
CA ASN A 67 12.15 14.19 12.56
C ASN A 67 12.40 15.69 12.44
N PHE A 68 11.35 16.49 12.54
CA PHE A 68 11.42 17.95 12.51
C PHE A 68 10.32 18.56 13.38
N THR A 69 10.50 19.84 13.72
CA THR A 69 9.50 20.65 14.43
C THR A 69 9.05 21.78 13.52
N ILE A 70 7.77 22.13 13.61
CA ILE A 70 7.18 23.24 12.84
C ILE A 70 6.52 24.21 13.80
N GLU A 71 6.64 25.50 13.47
CA GLU A 71 6.02 26.57 14.25
C GLU A 71 4.49 26.53 14.09
N TYR A 72 3.76 27.00 15.11
CA TYR A 72 2.32 27.13 15.04
C TYR A 72 1.93 28.12 13.93
N GLY A 73 0.93 27.77 13.12
CA GLY A 73 0.51 28.58 11.97
C GLY A 73 1.35 28.38 10.70
N TYR A 74 2.11 27.29 10.58
CA TYR A 74 2.86 26.97 9.36
C TYR A 74 1.98 26.95 8.10
N MET A 75 2.55 27.42 6.99
CA MET A 75 1.87 27.51 5.70
C MET A 75 2.43 26.54 4.65
N GLY A 76 2.44 25.25 4.99
CA GLY A 76 2.74 24.17 4.06
C GLY A 76 4.09 23.52 4.35
N GLN A 77 4.05 22.20 4.50
CA GLN A 77 5.21 21.33 4.74
C GLN A 77 4.97 20.01 4.03
N ASN A 78 6.03 19.24 3.77
CA ASN A 78 5.89 17.90 3.23
C ASN A 78 6.85 16.91 3.89
N ILE A 79 6.48 15.65 3.79
CA ILE A 79 7.28 14.51 4.21
C ILE A 79 7.33 13.53 3.05
N SER A 80 8.50 12.94 2.82
CA SER A 80 8.73 12.07 1.68
C SER A 80 9.46 10.79 2.08
N TRP A 81 9.11 9.70 1.39
CA TRP A 81 9.71 8.39 1.55
C TRP A 81 10.10 7.80 0.19
N ILE A 82 11.06 6.89 0.21
CA ILE A 82 11.30 5.95 -0.89
C ILE A 82 11.20 4.55 -0.29
N ALA A 83 10.34 3.72 -0.88
CA ALA A 83 10.26 2.30 -0.57
C ALA A 83 10.57 1.48 -1.82
N THR A 84 10.97 0.23 -1.64
CA THR A 84 11.20 -0.73 -2.73
C THR A 84 10.51 -2.05 -2.41
N ASP A 85 9.84 -2.60 -3.41
CA ASP A 85 9.22 -3.92 -3.38
C ASP A 85 9.22 -4.51 -4.81
N ALA A 86 9.19 -5.84 -4.94
CA ALA A 86 9.16 -6.52 -6.23
C ALA A 86 7.74 -6.59 -6.83
N ASN A 87 6.70 -6.67 -6.00
CA ASN A 87 5.29 -6.67 -6.38
C ASN A 87 4.52 -5.65 -5.50
N PRO A 88 4.79 -4.35 -5.64
CA PRO A 88 4.16 -3.31 -4.83
C PRO A 88 2.64 -3.29 -5.03
N ASP A 89 1.89 -3.24 -3.92
CA ASP A 89 0.44 -3.05 -3.92
C ASP A 89 0.07 -1.59 -3.62
N ILE A 90 -0.19 -1.26 -2.35
CA ILE A 90 -0.62 0.06 -1.91
C ILE A 90 0.21 0.57 -0.73
N TYR A 91 0.18 1.89 -0.51
CA TYR A 91 0.61 2.51 0.74
C TYR A 91 -0.49 3.42 1.31
N THR A 92 -0.41 3.66 2.61
CA THR A 92 -1.20 4.65 3.35
C THR A 92 -0.29 5.49 4.23
N VAL A 93 -0.68 6.74 4.49
CA VAL A 93 -0.04 7.60 5.50
C VAL A 93 -1.03 7.79 6.63
N GLU A 94 -0.61 7.48 7.86
CA GLU A 94 -1.43 7.62 9.06
C GLU A 94 -0.89 8.73 9.95
N LEU A 95 -1.79 9.59 10.44
CA LEU A 95 -1.51 10.50 11.54
C LEU A 95 -2.09 9.91 12.83
N VAL A 96 -1.21 9.65 13.80
CA VAL A 96 -1.60 9.08 15.10
C VAL A 96 -2.69 9.94 15.75
N GLY A 97 -3.83 9.31 16.08
CA GLY A 97 -5.00 9.95 16.68
C GLY A 97 -6.07 10.41 15.68
N THR A 98 -5.72 10.62 14.41
CA THR A 98 -6.66 11.00 13.34
C THR A 98 -6.96 9.82 12.40
N GLY A 99 -6.01 8.91 12.20
CA GLY A 99 -6.09 7.78 11.27
C GLY A 99 -5.46 8.09 9.92
N ILE A 100 -5.90 7.39 8.87
CA ILE A 100 -5.36 7.50 7.51
C ILE A 100 -5.63 8.91 6.96
N VAL A 101 -4.55 9.62 6.62
CA VAL A 101 -4.57 10.98 6.06
C VAL A 101 -4.19 11.03 4.57
N ALA A 102 -3.65 9.94 4.02
CA ALA A 102 -3.46 9.75 2.59
C ALA A 102 -3.46 8.26 2.21
N GLY A 103 -3.92 7.97 1.00
CA GLY A 103 -4.08 6.61 0.50
C GLY A 103 -5.42 5.96 0.90
N PRO A 104 -5.62 4.67 0.56
CA PRO A 104 -4.65 3.79 -0.09
C PRO A 104 -4.31 4.24 -1.51
N THR A 105 -3.04 4.11 -1.91
CA THR A 105 -2.57 4.51 -3.24
C THR A 105 -1.55 3.52 -3.75
N THR A 106 -1.70 3.10 -5.00
CA THR A 106 -0.70 2.26 -5.68
C THR A 106 0.60 3.02 -5.84
N TRP A 107 1.72 2.35 -5.63
CA TRP A 107 3.04 2.97 -5.74
C TRP A 107 3.96 2.15 -6.65
N THR A 108 4.96 2.83 -7.20
CA THR A 108 5.99 2.20 -8.01
C THR A 108 7.25 2.07 -7.16
N SER A 109 7.84 0.88 -7.16
CA SER A 109 9.09 0.58 -6.47
C SER A 109 10.19 1.60 -6.80
N GLY A 110 10.79 2.18 -5.77
CA GLY A 110 11.86 3.16 -5.88
C GLY A 110 11.42 4.59 -6.20
N ASN A 111 10.13 4.85 -6.45
CA ASN A 111 9.65 6.21 -6.68
C ASN A 111 9.48 6.99 -5.36
N LEU A 112 9.72 8.31 -5.43
CA LEU A 112 9.51 9.21 -4.30
C LEU A 112 8.01 9.37 -4.01
N ILE A 113 7.61 9.02 -2.80
CA ILE A 113 6.28 9.25 -2.25
C ILE A 113 6.34 10.53 -1.42
N THR A 114 5.44 11.48 -1.66
CA THR A 114 5.37 12.74 -0.91
C THR A 114 3.97 12.96 -0.35
N TYR A 115 3.88 13.24 0.95
CA TYR A 115 2.67 13.71 1.60
C TYR A 115 2.83 15.18 1.98
N ASN A 116 1.91 16.01 1.50
CA ASN A 116 1.83 17.42 1.88
C ASN A 116 1.01 17.53 3.16
N ILE A 117 1.63 18.06 4.21
CA ILE A 117 0.97 18.33 5.47
C ILE A 117 -0.05 19.46 5.25
N PRO A 118 -1.34 19.28 5.60
CA PRO A 118 -2.36 20.30 5.47
C PRO A 118 -1.95 21.59 6.18
N LEU A 119 -2.37 22.74 5.66
CA LEU A 119 -2.15 24.01 6.35
C LEU A 119 -2.78 23.96 7.75
N ALA A 120 -2.11 24.54 8.74
CA ALA A 120 -2.78 24.81 10.01
C ALA A 120 -4.04 25.64 9.72
N PRO A 121 -5.16 25.41 10.46
CA PRO A 121 -6.29 26.32 10.37
C PRO A 121 -5.75 27.74 10.59
N GLU A 122 -5.93 28.62 9.60
CA GLU A 122 -5.67 30.02 9.84
C GLU A 122 -6.49 30.39 11.08
N VAL A 123 -5.86 31.05 12.06
CA VAL A 123 -6.64 31.79 13.04
C VAL A 123 -7.30 32.90 12.23
N VAL A 124 -8.47 32.60 11.66
CA VAL A 124 -9.37 33.64 11.17
C VAL A 124 -9.86 34.32 12.43
N SER A 125 -9.07 35.26 12.93
CA SER A 125 -9.58 36.29 13.81
C SER A 125 -10.57 37.07 12.95
N SER A 126 -11.83 36.62 12.90
CA SER A 126 -12.92 37.41 12.38
C SER A 126 -13.13 38.55 13.36
N TYR A 127 -12.32 39.59 13.25
CA TYR A 127 -12.60 40.85 13.90
C TYR A 127 -13.75 41.49 13.12
N THR A 128 -14.99 41.08 13.43
CA THR A 128 -16.16 41.90 13.09
C THR A 128 -16.19 43.07 14.06
N GLY A 129 -15.20 43.96 13.95
CA GLY A 129 -15.22 45.24 14.61
C GLY A 129 -16.28 46.09 13.95
N VAL A 130 -17.47 46.15 14.56
CA VAL A 130 -18.37 47.28 14.35
C VAL A 130 -17.60 48.53 14.76
N PRO A 131 -17.43 49.55 13.89
CA PRO A 131 -16.73 50.76 14.28
C PRO A 131 -17.52 51.46 15.38
N GLY A 132 -16.99 51.49 16.60
CA GLY A 132 -17.42 52.46 17.61
C GLY A 132 -18.15 51.95 18.87
N LEU A 133 -17.84 50.77 19.41
CA LEU A 133 -18.19 50.49 20.81
C LEU A 133 -16.96 50.24 21.69
N VAL A 134 -16.95 51.00 22.78
CA VAL A 134 -15.91 51.13 23.80
C VAL A 134 -15.88 49.89 24.69
N GLY A 135 -14.67 49.40 24.98
CA GLY A 135 -14.33 48.66 26.20
C GLY A 135 -14.78 47.21 26.27
N PHE A 136 -13.90 46.26 25.94
CA PHE A 136 -13.86 44.95 26.58
C PHE A 136 -12.40 44.53 26.79
N GLU A 137 -12.05 44.21 28.03
CA GLU A 137 -10.74 43.70 28.40
C GLU A 137 -10.51 42.33 27.75
N MET A 138 -9.34 42.16 27.14
CA MET A 138 -8.85 40.86 26.71
C MET A 138 -8.31 40.14 27.95
N SER A 139 -9.07 39.20 28.53
CA SER A 139 -8.54 38.28 29.53
C SER A 139 -7.80 37.14 28.83
N ILE A 140 -6.49 37.30 28.67
CA ILE A 140 -5.62 36.20 28.24
C ILE A 140 -5.36 35.33 29.47
N THR A 141 -6.06 34.20 29.60
CA THR A 141 -5.69 33.19 30.60
C THR A 141 -4.50 32.41 30.04
N ALA A 142 -3.29 32.80 30.45
CA ALA A 142 -2.11 31.97 30.24
C ALA A 142 -2.27 30.65 31.03
N LYS A 143 -2.12 29.52 30.34
CA LYS A 143 -1.99 28.20 30.99
C LYS A 143 -0.73 28.24 31.87
N PRO A 144 -0.77 27.80 33.15
CA PRO A 144 0.40 27.83 34.00
C PRO A 144 1.52 26.95 33.41
N GLU A 145 2.73 27.52 33.33
CA GLU A 145 3.94 26.78 33.00
C GLU A 145 4.15 25.65 34.02
N LEU A 146 4.42 24.44 33.50
CA LEU A 146 4.90 23.34 34.32
C LEU A 146 6.27 23.72 34.88
N PRO A 147 6.53 23.57 36.20
CA PRO A 147 7.84 23.87 36.74
C PRO A 147 8.90 22.91 36.18
N SER A 148 10.02 23.46 35.74
CA SER A 148 11.20 22.71 35.32
C SER A 148 11.63 21.74 36.43
N ALA A 149 11.67 20.45 36.10
CA ALA A 149 12.25 19.43 36.96
C ALA A 149 13.76 19.69 37.13
N THR A 150 14.24 19.61 38.37
CA THR A 150 15.65 19.63 38.74
C THR A 150 16.20 18.22 38.74
#